data_AF-A0A4V2T1M3-F1
#
_entry.id   AF-A0A4V2T1M3-F1
#
_cell.length_a   1.000
_cell.length_b   1.000
_cell.length_c   1.000
_cell.angle_alpha   90.00
_cell.angle_beta   90.00
_cell.angle_gamma   90.00
#
_symmetry.space_group_name_H-M   'P 1'
#
loop_
_entity.id
_entity.type
_entity.pdbx_description
1 polymer ?
#
loop_
_entity_poly.entity_id
_entity_poly.type
_entity_poly.pdbx_seq_one_letter_code
_entity_poly.pdbx_strand_id
1 'polypeptide(L)'
;MAVNARVARPTIADFERSTRFPMRNNLLSMISAFEAAGIGFIAETDSDGAGVRFRHVELEYSKSLKVRGDDLVVAAKYRGVRIDIVVPAELLDDIDRTPVGTIETRRHSAQEHLHQLLVAAERHLQRTGAGGAEIVLTVGDFPDGTF
;
A
#
# COMPACT_ATOMS: atom_id res chain seq x y z
N MET A 1 6.52 -12.09 1.29
CA MET A 1 5.26 -12.11 2.05
C MET A 1 5.41 -11.48 3.44
N ALA A 2 6.06 -12.12 4.42
CA ALA A 2 6.13 -11.63 5.82
C ALA A 2 6.54 -10.15 5.99
N VAL A 3 7.61 -9.70 5.31
CA VAL A 3 8.09 -8.30 5.38
C VAL A 3 7.05 -7.33 4.81
N ASN A 4 6.45 -7.65 3.66
CA ASN A 4 5.49 -6.77 2.99
C ASN A 4 4.13 -6.76 3.70
N ALA A 5 3.74 -7.89 4.29
CA ALA A 5 2.48 -8.05 5.01
C ALA A 5 2.58 -7.64 6.49
N ARG A 6 3.75 -7.23 6.97
CA ARG A 6 4.00 -6.83 8.38
C ARG A 6 3.61 -7.91 9.40
N VAL A 7 3.63 -9.17 8.97
CA VAL A 7 3.38 -10.31 9.84
C VAL A 7 4.71 -10.97 10.13
N ALA A 8 5.00 -11.21 11.41
CA ALA A 8 6.23 -11.88 11.82
C ALA A 8 6.36 -13.23 11.10
N ARG A 9 7.59 -13.58 10.67
CA ARG A 9 7.85 -14.84 9.94
C ARG A 9 7.36 -16.10 10.69
N PRO A 10 7.51 -16.22 12.03
CA PRO A 10 6.95 -17.36 12.77
C PRO A 10 5.42 -17.40 12.69
N THR A 11 4.77 -16.24 12.75
CA THR A 11 3.32 -16.12 12.64
C THR A 11 2.79 -16.52 11.26
N ILE A 12 3.51 -16.17 10.17
CA ILE A 12 3.18 -16.68 8.84
C ILE A 12 3.32 -18.20 8.78
N ALA A 13 4.39 -18.77 9.33
CA ALA A 13 4.59 -20.21 9.38
C ALA A 13 3.50 -20.93 10.19
N ASP A 14 3.00 -20.31 11.26
CA ASP A 14 1.85 -20.81 12.04
C ASP A 14 0.56 -20.81 11.20
N PHE A 15 0.34 -19.76 10.41
CA PHE A 15 -0.82 -19.67 9.52
C PHE A 15 -0.76 -20.74 8.42
N GLU A 16 0.41 -20.91 7.78
CA GLU A 16 0.62 -21.93 6.73
C GLU A 16 0.42 -23.36 7.25
N ARG A 17 0.75 -23.60 8.53
CA ARG A 17 0.54 -24.89 9.21
C ARG A 17 -0.86 -25.05 9.80
N SER A 18 -1.74 -24.06 9.65
CA SER A 18 -3.07 -24.01 10.27
C SER A 18 -3.06 -24.14 11.80
N THR A 19 -1.96 -23.78 12.47
CA THR A 19 -1.89 -23.77 13.95
C THR A 19 -2.54 -22.53 14.54
N ARG A 20 -2.66 -21.45 13.74
CA ARG A 20 -3.42 -20.25 14.03
C ARG A 20 -4.15 -19.76 12.78
N PHE A 21 -5.30 -19.11 12.98
CA PHE A 21 -6.02 -18.43 11.90
C PHE A 21 -5.67 -16.94 11.89
N PRO A 22 -5.43 -16.34 10.71
CA PRO A 22 -5.17 -14.91 10.61
C PRO A 22 -6.42 -14.09 10.95
N MET A 23 -6.26 -13.09 11.81
CA MET A 23 -7.30 -12.10 12.10
C MET A 23 -7.45 -11.10 10.96
N ARG A 24 -8.56 -10.33 10.93
CA ARG A 24 -8.92 -9.39 9.86
C ARG A 24 -7.75 -8.49 9.40
N ASN A 25 -7.02 -7.89 10.33
CA ASN A 25 -5.90 -6.99 9.99
C ASN A 25 -4.71 -7.74 9.34
N ASN A 26 -4.44 -8.97 9.79
CA ASN A 26 -3.41 -9.82 9.20
C ASN A 26 -3.82 -10.23 7.78
N LEU A 27 -5.09 -10.59 7.59
CA LEU A 27 -5.65 -10.92 6.28
C LEU A 27 -5.53 -9.75 5.30
N LEU A 28 -5.97 -8.56 5.69
CA LEU A 28 -5.87 -7.36 4.85
C LEU A 28 -4.40 -7.07 4.47
N SER A 29 -3.48 -7.15 5.44
CA SER A 29 -2.07 -6.88 5.19
C SER A 29 -1.44 -7.92 4.25
N MET A 30 -1.83 -9.20 4.38
CA MET A 30 -1.38 -10.26 3.46
C MET A 30 -1.96 -10.11 2.06
N ILE A 31 -3.26 -9.81 1.93
CA ILE A 31 -3.94 -9.56 0.65
C ILE A 31 -3.27 -8.38 -0.06
N SER A 32 -3.11 -7.24 0.59
CA SER A 32 -2.45 -6.07 0.00
C SER A 32 -1.00 -6.36 -0.40
N ALA A 33 -0.26 -7.17 0.38
CA ALA A 33 1.10 -7.56 0.03
C ALA A 33 1.17 -8.44 -1.23
N PHE A 34 0.18 -9.30 -1.44
CA PHE A 34 0.07 -10.11 -2.66
C PHE A 34 -0.39 -9.27 -3.85
N GLU A 35 -1.35 -8.36 -3.66
CA GLU A 35 -1.79 -7.41 -4.68
C GLU A 35 -0.65 -6.53 -5.18
N ALA A 36 0.15 -5.98 -4.26
CA ALA A 36 1.36 -5.22 -4.59
C ALA A 36 2.41 -6.06 -5.34
N ALA A 37 2.44 -7.38 -5.14
CA ALA A 37 3.31 -8.30 -5.86
C ALA A 37 2.72 -8.76 -7.21
N GLY A 38 1.57 -8.23 -7.62
CA GLY A 38 0.93 -8.57 -8.89
C GLY A 38 -0.02 -9.75 -8.82
N ILE A 39 -0.63 -10.01 -7.66
CA ILE A 39 -1.66 -11.05 -7.51
C ILE A 39 -3.01 -10.40 -7.23
N GLY A 40 -3.97 -10.52 -8.14
CA GLY A 40 -5.35 -10.11 -7.90
C GLY A 40 -6.18 -11.24 -7.32
N PHE A 41 -6.96 -10.96 -6.27
CA PHE A 41 -7.95 -11.89 -5.72
C PHE A 41 -9.30 -11.70 -6.42
N ILE A 42 -9.94 -12.79 -6.80
CA ILE A 42 -11.27 -12.83 -7.43
C ILE A 42 -12.23 -13.36 -6.37
N ALA A 43 -13.15 -12.50 -5.94
CA ALA A 43 -14.22 -12.90 -5.04
C ALA A 43 -15.13 -13.92 -5.72
N GLU A 44 -15.66 -14.86 -4.93
CA GLU A 44 -16.69 -15.78 -5.40
C GLU A 44 -17.95 -14.98 -5.74
N THR A 45 -18.33 -14.97 -7.03
CA THR A 45 -19.62 -14.44 -7.48
C THR A 45 -20.51 -15.62 -7.89
N ASP A 46 -21.83 -15.42 -7.94
CA ASP A 46 -22.80 -16.49 -8.21
C ASP A 46 -22.55 -17.28 -9.52
N SER A 47 -21.70 -16.77 -10.42
CA SER A 47 -21.40 -17.41 -11.71
C SER A 47 -19.91 -17.69 -11.98
N ASP A 48 -18.99 -17.20 -11.16
CA ASP A 48 -17.55 -17.48 -11.28
C ASP A 48 -16.97 -17.85 -9.91
N GLY A 49 -16.37 -19.04 -9.81
CA GLY A 49 -15.77 -19.52 -8.57
C GLY A 49 -14.62 -18.63 -8.07
N ALA A 50 -14.33 -18.70 -6.78
CA ALA A 50 -13.22 -17.95 -6.18
C ALA A 50 -11.87 -18.29 -6.84
N GLY A 51 -10.98 -17.30 -6.97
CA GLY A 51 -9.70 -17.51 -7.64
C GLY A 51 -8.63 -16.45 -7.38
N VAL A 52 -7.44 -16.71 -7.94
CA VAL A 52 -6.31 -15.78 -7.97
C VAL A 52 -5.80 -15.64 -9.39
N ARG A 53 -5.40 -14.43 -9.78
CA ARG A 53 -4.78 -14.17 -11.08
C ARG A 53 -3.52 -13.35 -10.93
N PHE A 54 -2.56 -13.54 -11.83
CA PHE A 54 -1.50 -12.55 -11.99
C PHE A 54 -2.09 -11.29 -12.64
N ARG A 55 -1.93 -10.14 -11.97
CA ARG A 55 -2.18 -8.81 -12.54
C ARG A 55 -0.84 -8.21 -12.94
N HIS A 56 -0.82 -7.53 -14.08
CA HIS A 56 0.32 -6.67 -14.40
C HIS A 56 0.36 -5.55 -13.35
N VAL A 57 1.42 -5.52 -12.54
CA VAL A 57 1.66 -4.39 -11.65
C VAL A 57 2.04 -3.22 -12.54
N GLU A 58 1.08 -2.33 -12.80
CA GLU A 58 1.30 -1.18 -13.67
C GLU A 58 2.06 -0.06 -12.96
N LEU A 59 2.20 -0.13 -11.63
CA LEU A 59 2.90 0.82 -10.78
C LEU A 59 4.27 0.27 -10.33
N GLU A 60 5.33 0.72 -10.98
CA GLU A 60 6.72 0.50 -10.53
C GLU A 60 7.14 1.66 -9.62
N TYR A 61 7.76 1.42 -8.46
CA TYR A 61 8.16 2.49 -7.56
C TYR A 61 9.60 2.36 -7.09
N SER A 62 10.23 3.49 -6.78
CA SER A 62 11.52 3.54 -6.11
C SER A 62 11.32 3.36 -4.61
N LYS A 63 12.16 2.52 -3.98
CA LYS A 63 12.23 2.43 -2.50
C LYS A 63 12.81 3.69 -1.84
N SER A 64 13.28 4.65 -2.65
CA SER A 64 13.85 5.88 -2.15
C SER A 64 12.76 6.92 -1.91
N LEU A 65 12.50 7.20 -0.64
CA LEU A 65 11.68 8.33 -0.19
C LEU A 65 12.52 9.60 -0.22
N LYS A 66 12.03 10.62 -0.94
CA LYS A 66 12.57 11.99 -0.90
C LYS A 66 11.70 12.85 0.01
N VAL A 67 12.30 13.86 0.62
CA VAL A 67 11.59 14.86 1.42
C VAL A 67 11.42 16.10 0.57
N ARG A 68 10.21 16.66 0.51
CA ARG A 68 9.90 17.92 -0.17
C ARG A 68 9.16 18.83 0.81
N GLY A 69 9.90 19.70 1.49
CA GLY A 69 9.34 20.49 2.60
C GLY A 69 8.96 19.56 3.76
N ASP A 70 7.69 19.58 4.16
CA ASP A 70 7.14 18.66 5.17
C ASP A 70 6.64 17.33 4.60
N ASP A 71 6.46 17.24 3.28
CA ASP A 71 5.87 16.09 2.61
C ASP A 71 6.92 15.06 2.18
N LEU A 72 6.47 13.83 1.97
CA LEU A 72 7.28 12.75 1.42
C LEU A 72 6.91 12.47 -0.03
N VAL A 73 7.91 12.24 -0.86
CA VAL A 73 7.75 11.97 -2.28
C VAL A 73 8.35 10.62 -2.63
N VAL A 74 7.54 9.76 -3.23
CA VAL A 74 7.93 8.47 -3.81
C VAL A 74 7.88 8.58 -5.33
N ALA A 75 9.03 8.49 -5.97
CA ALA A 75 9.09 8.42 -7.43
C ALA A 75 8.58 7.05 -7.90
N ALA A 76 7.63 7.06 -8.82
CA ALA A 76 7.05 5.88 -9.41
C ALA A 76 6.89 6.01 -10.94
N LYS A 77 6.55 4.91 -11.58
CA LYS A 77 6.11 4.85 -12.97
C LYS A 77 4.80 4.10 -13.00
N TYR A 78 3.78 4.71 -13.56
CA TYR A 78 2.51 4.07 -13.82
C TYR A 78 2.31 3.90 -15.32
N ARG A 79 2.17 2.66 -15.81
CA ARG A 79 2.06 2.34 -17.25
C ARG A 79 3.21 2.95 -18.08
N GLY A 80 4.42 2.97 -17.52
CA GLY A 80 5.61 3.57 -18.14
C GLY A 80 5.72 5.09 -18.02
N VAL A 81 4.69 5.79 -17.53
CA VAL A 81 4.71 7.24 -17.29
C VAL A 81 5.29 7.52 -15.91
N ARG A 82 6.33 8.36 -15.84
CA ARG A 82 6.93 8.76 -14.55
C ARG A 82 5.96 9.67 -13.80
N ILE A 83 5.75 9.37 -12.52
CA ILE A 83 4.92 10.12 -11.60
C ILE A 83 5.63 10.27 -10.26
N ASP A 84 5.39 11.37 -9.58
CA ASP A 84 5.80 11.59 -8.19
C ASP A 84 4.57 11.45 -7.30
N ILE A 85 4.62 10.50 -6.36
CA ILE A 85 3.58 10.26 -5.37
C ILE A 85 3.92 11.10 -4.14
N VAL A 86 3.12 12.12 -3.88
CA VAL A 86 3.26 13.00 -2.73
C VAL A 86 2.36 12.51 -1.61
N VAL A 87 2.98 12.33 -0.45
CA VAL A 87 2.36 11.89 0.79
C VAL A 87 2.42 13.06 1.76
N PRO A 88 1.28 13.74 2.00
CA PRO A 88 1.23 14.87 2.93
C PRO A 88 1.65 14.45 4.35
N ALA A 89 2.28 15.36 5.09
CA ALA A 89 2.61 15.12 6.49
C ALA A 89 1.36 14.81 7.34
N GLU A 90 0.28 15.56 7.14
CA GLU A 90 -0.99 15.37 7.86
C GLU A 90 -1.57 13.98 7.62
N LEU A 91 -1.41 13.44 6.41
CA LEU A 91 -1.85 12.09 6.07
C LEU A 91 -1.09 11.02 6.85
N LEU A 92 0.22 11.22 7.06
CA LEU A 92 1.03 10.30 7.86
C LEU A 92 0.66 10.37 9.34
N ASP A 93 0.42 11.57 9.85
CA ASP A 93 -0.04 11.80 11.22
C ASP A 93 -1.37 11.10 11.49
N ASP A 94 -2.30 11.15 10.52
CA ASP A 94 -3.59 10.47 10.58
C ASP A 94 -3.44 8.94 10.56
N ILE A 95 -2.56 8.40 9.71
CA ILE A 95 -2.30 6.95 9.64
C ILE A 95 -1.71 6.43 10.96
N ASP A 96 -0.77 7.16 11.56
CA ASP A 96 -0.14 6.77 12.83
C ASP A 96 -0.94 7.18 14.08
N ARG A 97 -2.06 7.90 13.91
CA ARG A 97 -2.87 8.49 14.98
C ARG A 97 -2.04 9.26 16.01
N THR A 98 -0.91 9.81 15.58
CA THR A 98 0.09 10.46 16.43
C THR A 98 0.67 11.62 15.64
N PRO A 99 0.74 12.85 16.19
CA PRO A 99 1.41 13.94 15.49
C PRO A 99 2.90 13.63 15.35
N VAL A 100 3.34 13.32 14.12
CA VAL A 100 4.70 12.89 13.85
C VAL A 100 5.60 14.12 13.77
N GLY A 101 6.27 14.42 14.89
CA GLY A 101 6.99 15.68 15.09
C GLY A 101 8.32 15.85 14.35
N THR A 102 8.89 14.80 13.72
CA THR A 102 10.19 14.91 13.02
C THR A 102 10.20 14.26 11.65
N ILE A 103 11.06 14.77 10.74
CA ILE A 103 11.26 14.23 9.39
C ILE A 103 11.72 12.76 9.43
N GLU A 104 12.57 12.38 10.39
CA GLU A 104 13.01 10.99 10.54
C GLU A 104 11.85 10.06 10.94
N THR A 105 11.02 10.49 11.89
CA THR A 105 9.86 9.71 12.31
C THR A 105 8.84 9.60 11.16
N ARG A 106 8.64 10.65 10.36
CA ARG A 106 7.78 10.60 9.16
C ARG A 106 8.33 9.65 8.11
N ARG A 107 9.64 9.68 7.88
CA ARG A 107 10.28 8.75 6.93
C ARG A 107 10.13 7.31 7.40
N HIS A 108 10.28 7.08 8.69
CA HIS A 108 10.02 5.77 9.30
C HIS A 108 8.56 5.38 9.12
N SER A 109 7.61 6.26 9.46
CA SER A 109 6.17 6.07 9.24
C SER A 109 5.83 5.72 7.79
N ALA A 110 6.35 6.46 6.81
CA ALA A 110 6.10 6.17 5.40
C ALA A 110 6.74 4.86 4.94
N GLN A 111 7.87 4.44 5.50
CA GLN A 111 8.40 3.08 5.30
C GLN A 111 7.50 2.04 5.97
N GLU A 112 7.01 2.36 7.17
CA GLU A 112 6.02 1.63 7.96
C GLU A 112 4.61 1.67 7.35
N HIS A 113 4.34 2.41 6.28
CA HIS A 113 3.02 2.37 5.63
C HIS A 113 3.13 2.31 4.12
N LEU A 114 4.33 2.05 3.59
CA LEU A 114 4.64 2.12 2.16
C LEU A 114 3.66 1.32 1.30
N HIS A 115 3.27 0.12 1.74
CA HIS A 115 2.33 -0.69 0.99
C HIS A 115 0.93 -0.04 0.90
N GLN A 116 0.45 0.60 1.98
CA GLN A 116 -0.85 1.26 2.00
C GLN A 116 -0.82 2.49 1.10
N LEU A 117 0.27 3.26 1.18
CA LEU A 117 0.52 4.43 0.34
C LEU A 117 0.53 4.05 -1.15
N LEU A 118 1.15 2.93 -1.51
CA LEU A 118 1.20 2.46 -2.91
C LEU A 118 -0.14 1.94 -3.41
N VAL A 119 -0.91 1.25 -2.56
CA VAL A 119 -2.27 0.82 -2.90
C VAL A 119 -3.18 2.03 -3.09
N ALA A 120 -3.09 3.03 -2.21
CA ALA A 120 -3.82 4.29 -2.35
C ALA A 120 -3.44 5.04 -3.63
N ALA A 121 -2.14 5.11 -3.94
CA ALA A 121 -1.64 5.69 -5.19
C ALA A 121 -2.19 4.97 -6.44
N GLU A 122 -2.17 3.64 -6.44
CA GLU A 122 -2.70 2.85 -7.56
C GLU A 122 -4.20 3.09 -7.74
N ARG A 123 -4.98 3.10 -6.65
CA ARG A 123 -6.41 3.42 -6.71
C ARG A 123 -6.68 4.83 -7.22
N HIS A 124 -5.91 5.81 -6.74
CA HIS A 124 -6.00 7.18 -7.23
C HIS A 124 -5.78 7.22 -8.75
N LEU A 125 -4.69 6.62 -9.23
CA LEU A 125 -4.33 6.56 -10.65
C LEU A 125 -5.32 5.78 -11.52
N GLN A 126 -5.98 4.77 -10.98
CA GLN A 126 -7.06 4.06 -11.67
C GLN A 126 -8.31 4.92 -11.87
N ARG A 127 -8.60 5.83 -10.93
CA ARG A 127 -9.74 6.76 -11.02
C ARG A 127 -9.45 7.97 -11.89
N THR A 128 -8.27 8.57 -11.75
CA THR A 128 -7.92 9.86 -12.37
C THR A 128 -7.06 9.72 -13.64
N GLY A 129 -6.39 8.58 -13.81
CA GLY A 129 -5.41 8.35 -14.88
C GLY A 129 -4.04 8.95 -14.58
N ALA A 130 -3.05 8.62 -15.41
CA ALA A 130 -1.66 9.10 -15.29
C ALA A 130 -1.44 10.54 -15.80
N GLY A 131 -2.49 11.37 -15.81
CA GLY A 131 -2.51 12.64 -16.54
C GLY A 131 -1.55 13.72 -16.00
N GLY A 132 -1.06 13.56 -14.77
CA GLY A 132 -0.13 14.47 -14.11
C GLY A 132 1.21 13.81 -13.78
N ALA A 133 2.27 14.62 -13.78
CA ALA A 133 3.59 14.20 -13.29
C ALA A 133 3.63 14.03 -11.76
N GLU A 134 2.59 14.46 -11.06
CA GLU A 134 2.49 14.45 -9.60
C GLU A 134 1.08 14.01 -9.19
N ILE A 135 0.99 13.14 -8.19
CA ILE A 135 -0.26 12.80 -7.50
C ILE A 135 -0.09 13.11 -6.02
N VAL A 136 -1.13 13.66 -5.40
CA VAL A 136 -1.15 13.94 -3.96
C VAL A 136 -2.15 13.00 -3.33
N LEU A 137 -1.69 12.15 -2.42
CA LEU A 137 -2.55 11.20 -1.73
C LEU A 137 -3.44 11.92 -0.71
N THR A 138 -4.68 11.47 -0.62
CA THR A 138 -5.66 11.94 0.35
C THR A 138 -6.23 10.75 1.11
N VAL A 139 -6.85 11.00 2.27
CA VAL A 139 -7.56 9.98 3.07
C VAL A 139 -8.54 9.17 2.22
N GLY A 140 -9.22 9.82 1.26
CA GLY A 140 -10.19 9.17 0.38
C GLY A 140 -9.61 8.20 -0.65
N ASP A 141 -8.29 8.13 -0.80
CA ASP A 141 -7.63 7.17 -1.70
C ASP A 141 -7.38 5.81 -1.03
N PHE A 142 -7.53 5.72 0.30
CA PHE A 142 -7.29 4.49 1.06
C PHE A 142 -8.54 3.61 1.16
N PRO A 143 -8.38 2.29 1.37
CA PRO A 143 -9.50 1.41 1.67
C PRO A 143 -10.19 1.75 2.99
N ASP A 144 -11.50 1.45 3.06
CA ASP A 144 -12.29 1.64 4.27
C ASP A 144 -11.69 0.90 5.47
N GLY A 145 -11.53 1.62 6.59
CA GLY A 145 -10.95 1.10 7.83
C GLY A 145 -9.41 1.17 7.91
N THR A 146 -8.76 1.93 7.02
CA THR A 146 -7.32 2.21 7.10
C THR A 146 -6.98 3.22 8.20
N PHE A 147 -7.88 4.18 8.46
CA PHE A 147 -7.75 5.21 9.49
C PHE A 147 -8.56 4.89 10.75
#